data_AF-A0A8T4RZF6-F1
#
_entry.id   AF-A0A8T4RZF6-F1
#
_cell.length_a   1.000
_cell.length_b   1.000
_cell.length_c   1.000
_cell.angle_alpha   90.00
_cell.angle_beta   90.00
_cell.angle_gamma   90.00
#
_symmetry.space_group_name_H-M   'P 1'
#
loop_
_entity.id
_entity.type
_entity.pdbx_description
1 polymer ?
#
loop_
_entity_poly.entity_id
_entity_poly.type
_entity_poly.pdbx_seq_one_letter_code
_entity_poly.pdbx_strand_id
1 'polypeptide(L)'
;MFRNIARKFQRATIFEKLLLIVGILVGIFGFWFINRVYLNEPVVSWQFLIAVFLWLLLIFIVILTDSNESIKEELGSIMREHIKETKLLKEEVRLLRMKK
;
A
#
# COMPACT_ATOMS: atom_id res chain seq x y z
N MET A 1 -15.98 -13.26 10.13
CA MET A 1 -14.61 -12.89 9.68
C MET A 1 -14.62 -12.14 8.35
N PHE A 2 -15.27 -12.65 7.29
CA PHE A 2 -15.35 -12.01 5.97
C PHE A 2 -16.03 -10.62 5.93
N ARG A 3 -16.92 -10.32 6.88
CA ARG A 3 -17.65 -9.05 6.94
C ARG A 3 -16.77 -7.84 7.32
N ASN A 4 -15.65 -8.06 8.00
CA ASN A 4 -14.73 -6.99 8.38
C ASN A 4 -13.79 -6.60 7.23
N ILE A 5 -13.43 -7.57 6.37
CA ILE A 5 -12.63 -7.36 5.16
C ILE A 5 -13.41 -6.45 4.18
N ALA A 6 -14.71 -6.71 4.01
CA ALA A 6 -15.57 -5.94 3.11
C ALA A 6 -15.74 -4.46 3.50
N ARG A 7 -15.70 -4.11 4.81
CA ARG A 7 -15.78 -2.70 5.24
C ARG A 7 -14.50 -1.91 5.03
N LYS A 8 -13.33 -2.57 5.15
CA LYS A 8 -12.04 -1.95 4.78
C LYS A 8 -12.03 -1.66 3.27
N PHE A 9 -12.54 -2.59 2.47
CA PHE A 9 -12.68 -2.46 1.01
C PHE A 9 -13.57 -1.30 0.55
N GLN A 10 -14.51 -0.84 1.37
CA GLN A 10 -15.38 0.28 1.03
C GLN A 10 -14.71 1.65 1.19
N ARG A 11 -13.63 1.75 1.97
CA ARG A 11 -12.75 2.93 2.08
C ARG A 11 -11.45 2.78 1.29
N ALA A 12 -11.23 1.65 0.62
CA ALA A 12 -10.04 1.42 -0.18
C ALA A 12 -9.95 2.47 -1.30
N THR A 13 -8.86 3.23 -1.30
CA THR A 13 -8.59 4.21 -2.36
C THR A 13 -8.44 3.50 -3.71
N ILE A 14 -8.60 4.25 -4.79
CA ILE A 14 -8.45 3.72 -6.17
C ILE A 14 -7.08 3.06 -6.33
N PHE A 15 -6.07 3.56 -5.60
CA PHE A 15 -4.73 2.99 -5.52
C PHE A 15 -4.71 1.58 -4.95
N GLU A 16 -5.30 1.34 -3.77
CA GLU A 16 -5.35 0.01 -3.15
C GLU A 16 -6.03 -1.02 -4.08
N LYS A 17 -7.14 -0.62 -4.73
CA LYS A 17 -7.86 -1.51 -5.67
C LYS A 17 -7.02 -1.86 -6.90
N LEU A 18 -6.31 -0.87 -7.45
CA LEU A 18 -5.42 -1.09 -8.60
C LEU A 18 -4.24 -1.98 -8.21
N LEU A 19 -3.62 -1.70 -7.06
CA LEU A 19 -2.46 -2.43 -6.55
C LEU A 19 -2.81 -3.89 -6.21
N LEU A 20 -4.02 -4.14 -5.72
CA LEU A 20 -4.54 -5.49 -5.51
C LEU A 20 -4.69 -6.26 -6.82
N ILE A 21 -5.19 -5.64 -7.89
CA ILE A 21 -5.25 -6.25 -9.22
C ILE A 21 -3.83 -6.56 -9.71
N VAL A 22 -2.91 -5.60 -9.61
CA VAL A 22 -1.51 -5.79 -10.01
C VAL A 22 -0.85 -6.91 -9.22
N GLY A 23 -1.05 -6.98 -7.90
CA GLY A 23 -0.51 -8.02 -7.04
C GLY A 23 -1.01 -9.42 -7.42
N ILE A 24 -2.30 -9.56 -7.74
CA ILE A 24 -2.86 -10.83 -8.24
C ILE A 24 -2.24 -11.22 -9.58
N LEU A 25 -2.11 -10.28 -10.52
CA LEU A 25 -1.49 -10.54 -11.82
C LEU A 25 -0.03 -10.98 -11.65
N VAL A 26 0.76 -10.29 -10.82
CA VAL A 26 2.15 -10.65 -10.52
C VAL A 26 2.24 -12.04 -9.89
N GLY A 27 1.31 -12.40 -9.00
CA GLY A 27 1.24 -13.72 -8.40
C GLY A 27 0.98 -14.83 -9.43
N ILE A 28 -0.05 -14.66 -10.27
CA ILE A 28 -0.43 -15.66 -11.27
C ILE A 28 0.64 -15.78 -12.36
N PHE A 29 1.04 -14.66 -12.96
CA PHE A 29 2.01 -14.67 -14.06
C PHE A 29 3.38 -15.11 -13.59
N GLY A 30 3.86 -14.63 -12.45
CA GLY A 30 5.18 -15.03 -11.96
C GLY A 30 5.24 -16.52 -11.64
N PHE A 31 4.22 -17.08 -10.99
CA PHE A 31 4.13 -18.52 -10.79
C PHE A 31 4.07 -19.29 -12.12
N TRP A 32 3.27 -18.82 -13.09
CA TRP A 32 3.15 -19.45 -14.40
C TRP A 32 4.48 -19.44 -15.18
N PHE A 33 5.23 -18.34 -15.15
CA PHE A 33 6.55 -18.25 -15.77
C PHE A 33 7.55 -19.19 -15.13
N ILE A 34 7.63 -19.21 -13.78
CA ILE A 34 8.53 -20.10 -13.05
C ILE A 34 8.20 -21.56 -13.35
N ASN A 35 6.93 -21.94 -13.31
CA ASN A 35 6.49 -23.30 -13.58
C ASN A 35 6.77 -23.70 -15.05
N ARG A 36 6.55 -22.79 -16.00
CA ARG A 36 6.87 -23.02 -17.41
C ARG A 36 8.36 -23.25 -17.64
N VAL A 37 9.23 -22.49 -16.97
CA VAL A 37 10.69 -22.70 -17.07
C VAL A 37 11.07 -24.05 -16.48
N TYR A 38 10.53 -24.40 -15.30
CA TYR A 38 10.81 -25.67 -14.63
C TYR A 38 10.35 -26.89 -15.42
N LEU A 39 9.20 -26.82 -16.11
CA LEU A 39 8.68 -27.92 -16.92
C LEU A 39 9.47 -28.18 -18.20
N ASN A 40 10.08 -27.13 -18.79
CA ASN A 40 10.91 -27.28 -19.99
C ASN A 40 12.32 -27.75 -19.66
N GLU A 41 12.88 -27.27 -18.54
CA GLU A 41 14.19 -27.65 -18.06
C GLU A 41 14.11 -27.93 -16.54
N PRO A 42 13.92 -29.20 -16.12
CA PRO A 42 13.72 -29.57 -14.72
C PRO A 42 14.98 -29.45 -13.85
N VAL A 43 16.01 -28.76 -14.35
CA VAL A 43 17.26 -28.52 -13.64
C VAL A 43 17.13 -27.21 -12.88
N VAL A 44 17.32 -27.28 -11.56
CA VAL A 44 17.39 -26.09 -10.71
C VAL A 44 18.72 -25.40 -10.96
N SER A 45 18.73 -24.50 -11.95
CA SER A 45 19.90 -23.67 -12.25
C SER A 45 20.03 -22.51 -11.28
N TRP A 46 21.22 -21.92 -11.17
CA TRP A 46 21.43 -20.69 -10.41
C TRP A 46 20.53 -19.54 -10.90
N GLN A 47 20.29 -19.47 -12.21
CA GLN A 47 19.42 -18.48 -12.83
C GLN A 47 17.96 -18.67 -12.41
N PHE A 48 17.52 -19.93 -12.28
CA PHE A 48 16.18 -20.25 -11.76
C PHE A 48 16.02 -19.76 -10.31
N LEU A 49 17.01 -20.00 -9.45
CA LEU A 49 16.98 -19.52 -8.07
C LEU A 49 16.90 -17.98 -8.00
N ILE A 50 17.70 -17.29 -8.82
CA ILE A 50 17.68 -15.82 -8.92
C ILE A 50 16.31 -15.33 -9.39
N ALA A 51 15.71 -15.98 -10.39
CA ALA A 51 14.39 -15.61 -10.90
C ALA A 51 13.28 -15.76 -9.85
N VAL A 52 13.28 -16.87 -9.09
CA VAL A 52 12.34 -17.08 -7.97
C VAL A 52 12.55 -16.03 -6.89
N PHE A 53 13.81 -15.74 -6.53
CA PHE A 53 14.13 -14.74 -5.52
C PHE A 53 13.69 -13.33 -5.93
N LEU A 54 13.95 -12.94 -7.19
CA LEU A 54 13.48 -11.68 -7.75
C LEU A 54 11.95 -11.58 -7.79
N TRP A 55 11.26 -12.68 -8.08
CA TRP A 55 9.80 -12.70 -8.04
C TRP A 55 9.25 -12.52 -6.62
N LEU A 56 9.85 -13.18 -5.62
CA LEU A 56 9.51 -12.95 -4.21
C LEU A 56 9.78 -11.51 -3.77
N LEU A 57 10.91 -10.93 -4.23
CA LEU A 57 11.26 -9.54 -3.97
C LEU A 57 10.25 -8.57 -4.62
N LEU A 58 9.76 -8.89 -5.82
CA LEU A 58 8.71 -8.12 -6.49
C LEU A 58 7.41 -8.12 -5.66
N ILE A 59 6.99 -9.28 -5.17
CA ILE A 59 5.82 -9.39 -4.27
C ILE A 59 6.04 -8.54 -3.01
N PHE A 60 7.24 -8.59 -2.44
CA PHE A 60 7.58 -7.80 -1.26
C PHE A 60 7.48 -6.28 -1.51
N ILE A 61 7.98 -5.79 -2.65
CA ILE A 61 7.87 -4.38 -3.03
C ILE A 61 6.41 -3.96 -3.19
N VAL A 62 5.56 -4.80 -3.78
CA VAL A 62 4.13 -4.52 -3.93
C VAL A 62 3.49 -4.31 -2.55
N ILE A 63 3.77 -5.19 -1.58
CA ILE A 63 3.26 -5.08 -0.20
C ILE A 63 3.77 -3.80 0.49
N LEU A 64 5.06 -3.48 0.32
CA LEU A 64 5.64 -2.25 0.88
C LEU A 64 4.99 -0.99 0.30
N THR A 65 4.69 -1.01 -1.00
CA THR A 65 4.07 0.11 -1.70
C THR A 65 2.67 0.40 -1.16
N ASP A 66 1.87 -0.66 -0.93
CA ASP A 66 0.56 -0.57 -0.28
C ASP A 66 0.66 0.06 1.12
N SER A 67 1.60 -0.45 1.92
CA SER A 67 1.83 0.04 3.29
C SER A 67 2.23 1.52 3.30
N ASN A 68 3.08 1.94 2.37
CA ASN A 68 3.58 3.30 2.30
C ASN A 68 2.48 4.31 1.91
N GLU A 69 1.57 3.94 1.01
CA GLU A 69 0.45 4.82 0.65
C GLU A 69 -0.52 4.98 1.83
N SER A 70 -0.83 3.89 2.55
CA SER A 70 -1.66 3.96 3.76
C SER A 70 -1.07 4.90 4.81
N ILE A 71 0.24 4.81 5.07
CA ILE A 71 0.95 5.68 6.04
C ILE A 71 0.87 7.15 5.59
N LYS A 72 1.04 7.42 4.30
CA LYS A 72 0.98 8.77 3.74
C LYS A 72 -0.42 9.39 3.87
N GLU A 73 -1.47 8.61 3.64
CA GLU A 73 -2.86 9.06 3.84
C GLU A 73 -3.13 9.40 5.30
N GLU A 74 -2.70 8.55 6.23
CA GLU A 74 -2.83 8.77 7.67
C GLU A 74 -2.10 10.04 8.13
N LEU A 75 -0.83 10.20 7.74
CA LEU A 75 -0.04 11.40 8.02
C LEU A 75 -0.70 12.67 7.46
N GLY A 76 -1.23 12.60 6.23
CA GLY A 76 -1.94 13.70 5.61
C GLY A 76 -3.20 14.09 6.39
N SER A 77 -3.91 13.13 6.98
CA SER A 77 -5.07 13.39 7.84
C SER A 77 -4.65 14.10 9.13
N ILE A 78 -3.64 13.58 9.82
CA ILE A 78 -3.13 14.14 11.08
C ILE A 78 -2.64 15.58 10.86
N MET A 79 -1.92 15.84 9.77
CA MET A 79 -1.45 17.19 9.45
C MET A 79 -2.60 18.18 9.21
N ARG A 80 -3.67 17.76 8.51
CA ARG A 80 -4.86 18.61 8.29
C ARG A 80 -5.56 18.95 9.60
N GLU A 81 -5.64 17.98 10.50
CA GLU A 81 -6.22 18.17 11.83
C GLU A 81 -5.41 19.18 12.65
N HIS A 82 -4.09 19.02 12.71
CA HIS A 82 -3.20 19.97 13.40
C HIS A 82 -3.21 21.39 12.80
N ILE A 83 -3.32 21.52 11.47
CA ILE A 83 -3.48 22.83 10.81
C ILE A 83 -4.80 23.49 11.25
N LYS A 84 -5.88 22.71 11.31
CA LYS A 84 -7.20 23.20 11.74
C LYS A 84 -7.19 23.63 13.21
N GLU A 85 -6.62 22.81 14.09
CA GLU A 85 -6.43 23.15 15.51
C GLU A 85 -5.63 24.44 15.67
N THR A 86 -4.48 24.54 15.00
CA THR A 86 -3.63 25.74 15.05
C THR A 86 -4.38 26.99 14.56
N LYS A 87 -5.22 26.85 13.54
CA LYS A 87 -6.05 27.96 13.02
C LYS A 87 -7.11 28.39 14.04
N LEU A 88 -7.82 27.43 14.64
CA LEU A 88 -8.83 27.70 15.68
C LEU A 88 -8.20 28.40 16.89
N LEU A 89 -7.04 27.92 17.36
CA LEU A 89 -6.30 28.54 18.46
C LEU A 89 -5.91 29.99 18.14
N LYS A 90 -5.46 30.28 16.91
CA LYS A 90 -5.17 31.66 16.47
C LYS A 90 -6.40 32.56 16.47
N GLU A 91 -7.56 32.03 16.07
CA GLU A 91 -8.82 32.77 16.10
C GLU A 91 -9.29 33.05 17.53
N GLU A 92 -9.21 32.08 18.43
CA GLU A 92 -9.52 32.25 19.85
C GLU A 92 -8.63 33.31 20.52
N VAL A 93 -7.31 33.24 20.31
CA VAL A 93 -6.37 34.25 20.84
C VAL A 93 -6.69 35.65 20.31
N ARG A 94 -7.08 35.76 19.03
CA ARG A 94 -7.48 37.03 18.42
C ARG A 94 -8.75 37.60 19.05
N LEU A 95 -9.76 36.76 19.28
CA LEU A 95 -11.02 37.15 19.91
C LEU A 95 -10.81 37.61 21.36
N LEU A 96 -9.97 36.88 22.12
CA LEU A 96 -9.62 37.26 23.49
C LEU A 96 -8.92 38.61 23.55
N ARG A 97 -8.06 38.93 22.57
CA ARG A 97 -7.37 40.22 22.48
C ARG A 97 -8.32 41.40 22.19
N MET A 98 -9.41 41.17 21.45
CA MET A 98 -10.39 42.22 21.09
C MET A 98 -11.43 42.48 22.20
N LYS A 99 -11.56 41.57 23.18
CA LYS A 99 -12.47 41.73 24.33
C LYS A 99 -11.85 42.50 25.50
N LYS A 100 -10.58 42.89 25.40
CA LYS A 100 -9.81 43.57 26.45
C LYS A 100 -9.55 45.01 26.02
#